data_AF-A0A0C1C1F7-F1
#
_entry.id   AF-A0A0C1C1F7-F1
#
_cell.length_a   1.000
_cell.length_b   1.000
_cell.length_c   1.000
_cell.angle_alpha   90.00
_cell.angle_beta   90.00
_cell.angle_gamma   90.00
#
_symmetry.space_group_name_H-M   'P 1'
#
loop_
_entity.id
_entity.type
_entity.pdbx_description
1 polymer ?
#
loop_
_entity_poly.entity_id
_entity_poly.type
_entity_poly.pdbx_seq_one_letter_code
_entity_poly.pdbx_strand_id
1 'polypeptide(L)'
;MAKTNFTKVEEALAEGLRKMTVSKLLNEADQHTKKQEKSNKDELSLLVASLRHEFTWYAKRDEYFVLKLEVEKGHIKQLLKQKDPYTKEQIAELEELKTKIEKYKKSVEPENSDSENERIIESELKSQKTKRFNTRDKWLPLH
;
A
#
# COMPACT_ATOMS: atom_id res chain seq x y z
N MET A 1 42.14 -11.25 -55.60
CA MET A 1 40.92 -11.54 -54.82
C MET A 1 41.31 -11.72 -53.37
N ALA A 2 40.90 -10.81 -52.48
CA ALA A 2 41.22 -10.90 -51.06
C ALA A 2 40.45 -12.08 -50.44
N LYS A 3 41.16 -13.07 -49.91
CA LYS A 3 40.54 -14.20 -49.20
C LYS A 3 40.05 -13.67 -47.85
N THR A 4 38.74 -13.60 -47.67
CA THR A 4 38.12 -13.28 -46.38
C THR A 4 38.41 -14.41 -45.39
N ASN A 5 39.02 -14.09 -44.26
CA ASN A 5 39.24 -15.04 -43.17
C ASN A 5 37.93 -15.18 -42.38
N PHE A 6 37.16 -16.22 -42.70
CA PHE A 6 35.84 -16.48 -42.11
C PHE A 6 35.87 -16.58 -40.58
N THR A 7 36.94 -17.13 -40.00
CA THR A 7 37.14 -17.18 -38.54
C THR A 7 37.14 -15.82 -37.87
N LYS A 8 37.76 -14.80 -38.47
CA LYS A 8 37.75 -13.43 -37.92
C LYS A 8 36.36 -12.80 -37.99
N VAL A 9 35.58 -13.15 -39.00
CA VAL A 9 34.20 -12.68 -39.16
C VAL A 9 33.29 -13.32 -38.11
N GLU A 10 33.48 -14.61 -37.85
CA GLU A 10 32.74 -15.34 -36.81
C GLU A 10 33.07 -14.83 -35.41
N GLU A 11 34.35 -14.59 -35.10
CA GLU A 11 34.77 -13.98 -33.83
C GLU A 11 34.18 -12.58 -33.63
N ALA A 12 34.20 -11.74 -34.67
CA ALA A 12 33.62 -10.40 -34.62
C ALA A 12 32.10 -10.43 -34.43
N LEU A 13 31.40 -11.37 -35.08
CA LEU A 13 29.96 -11.58 -34.90
C LEU A 13 29.64 -12.08 -33.48
N ALA A 14 30.42 -13.02 -32.96
CA ALA A 14 30.25 -13.55 -31.60
C ALA A 14 30.49 -12.47 -30.54
N GLU A 15 31.52 -11.64 -30.70
CA GLU A 15 31.75 -10.48 -29.83
C GLU A 15 30.62 -9.45 -29.94
N GLY A 16 30.14 -9.16 -31.15
CA GLY A 16 29.03 -8.24 -31.38
C GLY A 16 27.76 -8.70 -30.66
N LEU A 17 27.42 -9.98 -30.79
CA LEU A 17 26.28 -10.59 -30.11
C LEU A 17 26.45 -10.55 -28.58
N ARG A 18 27.65 -10.85 -28.06
CA ARG A 18 27.96 -10.75 -26.62
C ARG A 18 27.81 -9.33 -26.09
N LYS A 19 28.33 -8.32 -26.80
CA LYS A 19 28.21 -6.92 -26.39
C LYS A 19 26.74 -6.49 -26.37
N MET A 20 25.96 -6.90 -27.38
CA MET A 20 24.54 -6.62 -27.45
C MET A 20 23.75 -7.27 -26.31
N THR A 21 23.99 -8.55 -26.00
CA THR A 21 23.32 -9.22 -24.89
C THR A 21 23.69 -8.63 -23.54
N VAL A 22 24.97 -8.33 -23.30
CA VAL A 22 25.41 -7.66 -22.06
C VAL A 22 24.75 -6.29 -21.92
N SER A 23 24.71 -5.49 -22.99
CA SER A 23 24.05 -4.17 -22.95
C SER A 23 22.54 -4.28 -22.67
N LYS A 24 21.88 -5.30 -23.23
CA LYS A 24 20.46 -5.56 -22.99
C LYS A 24 20.21 -5.94 -21.53
N LEU A 25 21.01 -6.84 -20.98
CA LEU A 25 20.92 -7.24 -19.58
C LEU A 25 21.17 -6.08 -18.62
N LEU A 26 22.15 -5.21 -18.92
CA LEU A 26 22.39 -4.00 -18.13
C LEU A 26 21.19 -3.04 -18.18
N ASN A 27 20.62 -2.81 -19.37
CA ASN A 27 19.44 -1.96 -19.53
C ASN A 27 18.21 -2.53 -18.81
N GLU A 28 18.00 -3.86 -18.84
CA GLU A 28 16.91 -4.52 -18.13
C GLU A 28 17.09 -4.43 -16.61
N ALA A 29 18.31 -4.59 -16.10
CA ALA A 29 18.64 -4.40 -14.69
C ALA A 29 18.35 -2.96 -14.24
N ASP A 30 18.78 -1.96 -15.01
CA ASP A 30 18.51 -0.53 -14.74
C ASP A 30 17.02 -0.17 -14.79
N GLN A 31 16.23 -0.85 -15.63
CA GLN A 31 14.79 -0.67 -15.67
C GLN A 31 14.11 -1.27 -14.44
N HIS A 32 14.58 -2.43 -13.98
CA HIS A 32 14.04 -3.07 -12.78
C HIS A 32 14.29 -2.24 -11.51
N THR A 33 15.49 -1.68 -11.35
CA THR A 33 15.81 -0.82 -10.20
C THR A 33 14.95 0.44 -10.17
N LYS A 34 14.81 1.12 -11.32
CA LYS A 34 13.94 2.31 -11.45
C LYS A 34 12.47 2.00 -11.20
N LYS A 35 11.99 0.81 -11.57
CA LYS A 35 10.60 0.39 -11.36
C LYS A 35 10.33 0.08 -9.89
N GLN A 36 11.26 -0.59 -9.20
CA GLN A 36 11.20 -0.83 -7.75
C GLN A 36 11.26 0.46 -6.93
N GLU A 37 12.09 1.44 -7.32
CA GLU A 37 12.13 2.73 -6.62
C GLU A 37 10.81 3.50 -6.74
N LYS A 38 10.11 3.40 -7.88
CA LYS A 38 8.80 4.02 -8.05
C LYS A 38 7.72 3.34 -7.21
N SER A 39 7.65 2.01 -7.22
CA SER A 39 6.67 1.28 -6.40
C SER A 39 6.85 1.57 -4.91
N ASN A 40 8.08 1.62 -4.42
CA ASN A 40 8.36 1.90 -3.01
C ASN A 40 7.97 3.32 -2.59
N LYS A 41 8.13 4.31 -3.48
CA LYS A 41 7.65 5.68 -3.25
C LYS A 41 6.13 5.75 -3.19
N ASP A 42 5.46 5.04 -4.10
CA ASP A 42 4.00 4.98 -4.12
C ASP A 42 3.46 4.32 -2.84
N GLU A 43 4.07 3.23 -2.37
CA GLU A 43 3.71 2.55 -1.12
C GLU A 43 3.88 3.43 0.12
N LEU A 44 5.01 4.15 0.24
CA LEU A 44 5.24 5.10 1.33
C LEU A 44 4.23 6.25 1.30
N SER A 45 3.91 6.76 0.12
CA SER A 45 2.92 7.83 -0.04
C SER A 45 1.52 7.39 0.41
N LEU A 46 1.15 6.14 0.08
CA LEU A 46 -0.10 5.51 0.51
C LEU A 46 -0.14 5.32 2.02
N LEU A 47 0.96 4.86 2.61
CA LEU A 47 1.08 4.71 4.07
C LEU A 47 0.92 6.04 4.80
N VAL A 48 1.57 7.11 4.32
CA VAL A 48 1.44 8.43 4.93
C VAL A 48 0.01 8.96 4.78
N ALA A 49 -0.63 8.72 3.63
CA ALA A 49 -2.02 9.11 3.41
C ALA A 49 -2.99 8.38 4.35
N SER A 50 -2.82 7.08 4.57
CA SER A 50 -3.64 6.31 5.49
C SER A 50 -3.43 6.75 6.94
N LEU A 51 -2.18 6.89 7.38
CA LEU A 51 -1.84 7.39 8.73
C LEU A 51 -2.40 8.79 8.98
N ARG A 52 -2.35 9.67 7.97
CA ARG A 52 -2.97 10.99 8.05
C ARG A 52 -4.47 10.90 8.22
N HIS A 53 -5.14 10.04 7.46
CA HIS A 53 -6.58 9.84 7.59
C HIS A 53 -6.93 9.34 9.00
N GLU A 54 -6.31 8.25 9.45
CA GLU A 54 -6.52 7.65 10.76
C GLU A 54 -6.28 8.66 11.87
N PHE A 55 -5.14 9.35 11.84
CA PHE A 55 -4.80 10.35 12.85
C PHE A 55 -5.85 11.47 12.91
N THR A 56 -6.32 11.97 11.76
CA THR A 56 -7.37 13.01 11.75
C THR A 56 -8.73 12.49 12.20
N TRP A 57 -9.02 11.21 11.96
CA TRP A 57 -10.28 10.58 12.35
C TRP A 57 -10.32 10.36 13.87
N TYR A 58 -9.31 9.70 14.43
CA TYR A 58 -9.22 9.44 15.86
C TYR A 58 -9.06 10.73 16.68
N ALA A 59 -8.29 11.71 16.19
CA ALA A 59 -8.16 13.00 16.87
C ALA A 59 -9.46 13.82 16.90
N LYS A 60 -10.44 13.53 16.04
CA LYS A 60 -11.79 14.12 16.10
C LYS A 60 -12.72 13.35 17.03
N ARG A 61 -12.53 12.04 17.13
CA ARG A 61 -13.40 11.13 17.90
C ARG A 61 -13.07 11.15 19.38
N ASP A 62 -11.78 11.15 19.71
CA ASP A 62 -11.27 11.10 21.08
C ASP A 62 -10.24 12.20 21.34
N GLU A 63 -10.55 13.10 22.29
CA GLU A 63 -9.65 14.20 22.67
C GLU A 63 -8.36 13.68 23.35
N TYR A 64 -8.47 12.56 24.08
CA TYR A 64 -7.36 11.89 24.77
C TYR A 64 -6.51 10.98 23.87
N PHE A 65 -6.86 10.83 22.58
CA PHE A 65 -6.12 10.00 21.63
C PHE A 65 -4.65 10.41 21.54
N VAL A 66 -4.39 11.72 21.45
CA VAL A 66 -3.04 12.27 21.35
C VAL A 66 -2.22 12.02 22.62
N LEU A 67 -2.87 12.08 23.79
CA LEU A 67 -2.23 11.79 25.08
C LEU A 67 -1.84 10.31 25.20
N LYS A 68 -2.69 9.40 24.72
CA LYS A 68 -2.44 7.95 24.73
C LYS A 68 -1.36 7.48 23.75
N LEU A 69 -1.08 8.27 22.71
CA LEU A 69 -0.01 7.96 21.76
C LEU A 69 1.40 8.28 22.31
N GLU A 70 1.50 9.04 23.41
CA GLU A 70 2.76 9.47 24.02
C GLU A 70 3.69 10.18 23.03
N VAL A 71 3.13 10.89 22.04
CA VAL A 71 3.88 11.62 21.01
C VAL A 71 3.30 13.01 20.85
N GLU A 72 4.19 13.99 20.62
CA GLU A 72 3.78 15.37 20.37
C GLU A 72 2.95 15.51 19.08
N LYS A 73 1.76 16.09 19.21
CA LYS A 73 0.86 16.40 18.07
C LYS A 73 1.53 17.26 16.99
N GLY A 74 2.44 18.13 17.40
CA GLY A 74 3.20 19.00 16.50
C GLY A 74 4.14 18.20 15.60
N HIS A 75 4.91 17.29 16.21
CA HIS A 75 5.85 16.41 15.51
C HIS A 75 5.14 15.52 14.48
N ILE A 76 4.05 14.84 14.86
CA ILE A 76 3.28 13.99 13.95
C ILE A 76 2.72 14.80 12.78
N LYS A 77 2.20 16.01 13.04
CA LYS A 77 1.68 16.86 11.97
C LYS A 77 2.77 17.33 11.02
N GLN A 78 4.01 17.52 11.49
CA GLN A 78 5.14 17.88 10.63
C GLN A 78 5.57 16.67 9.78
N LEU A 79 5.69 15.50 10.41
CA LEU A 79 6.03 14.23 9.75
C LEU A 79 5.03 13.88 8.63
N LEU A 80 3.72 14.01 8.91
CA LEU A 80 2.65 13.72 7.95
C LEU A 80 2.41 14.83 6.91
N LYS A 81 3.02 16.01 7.07
CA LYS A 81 2.93 17.13 6.11
C LYS A 81 4.11 17.18 5.15
N GLN A 82 5.26 16.60 5.52
CA GLN A 82 6.40 16.51 4.61
C GLN A 82 5.98 15.79 3.33
N LYS A 83 6.51 16.28 2.21
CA LYS A 83 6.47 15.59 0.92
C LYS A 83 7.87 15.04 0.66
N ASP A 84 7.93 13.90 0.00
CA ASP A 84 9.16 13.16 -0.31
C ASP A 84 10.37 14.05 -0.65
N PRO A 85 11.59 13.62 -0.27
CA PRO A 85 11.95 12.29 0.23
C PRO A 85 11.98 12.17 1.76
N TYR A 86 11.46 11.05 2.28
CA TYR A 86 11.61 10.68 3.70
C TYR A 86 12.99 10.09 3.97
N THR A 87 13.58 10.47 5.11
CA THR A 87 14.82 9.87 5.61
C THR A 87 14.53 8.49 6.22
N LYS A 88 15.51 7.58 6.26
CA LYS A 88 15.34 6.23 6.86
C LYS A 88 14.81 6.28 8.30
N GLU A 89 15.24 7.26 9.09
CA GLU A 89 14.76 7.49 10.45
C GLU A 89 13.27 7.85 10.49
N GLN A 90 12.82 8.68 9.54
CA GLN A 90 11.42 9.10 9.44
C GLN A 90 10.50 7.96 9.01
N ILE A 91 11.01 7.02 8.20
CA ILE A 91 10.28 5.81 7.82
C ILE A 91 10.07 4.92 9.06
N ALA A 92 11.10 4.75 9.89
CA ALA A 92 10.98 4.02 11.14
C ALA A 92 9.98 4.70 12.10
N GLU A 93 10.00 6.03 12.22
CA GLU A 93 9.01 6.77 13.01
C GLU A 93 7.56 6.59 12.50
N LEU A 94 7.35 6.52 11.18
CA LEU A 94 6.04 6.25 10.59
C LEU A 94 5.55 4.83 10.88
N GLU A 95 6.45 3.85 10.84
CA GLU A 95 6.13 2.46 11.22
C GLU A 95 5.79 2.34 12.71
N GLU A 96 6.56 2.99 13.58
CA GLU A 96 6.24 3.05 15.01
C GLU A 96 4.88 3.70 15.26
N LEU A 97 4.60 4.82 14.58
CA LEU A 97 3.32 5.51 14.65
C LEU A 97 2.17 4.58 14.24
N LYS A 98 2.34 3.82 13.15
CA LYS A 98 1.37 2.82 12.70
C LYS A 98 1.08 1.80 13.80
N THR A 99 2.12 1.22 14.41
CA THR A 99 1.91 0.22 15.47
C THR A 99 1.19 0.79 16.70
N LYS A 100 1.45 2.06 17.06
CA LYS A 100 0.76 2.74 18.16
C LYS A 100 -0.72 2.96 17.84
N ILE A 101 -1.04 3.40 16.61
CA ILE A 101 -2.42 3.57 16.17
C ILE A 101 -3.15 2.23 16.11
N GLU A 102 -2.51 1.16 15.63
CA GLU A 102 -3.10 -0.18 15.62
C GLU A 102 -3.39 -0.71 17.04
N LYS A 103 -2.46 -0.49 17.99
CA LYS A 103 -2.70 -0.82 19.41
C LYS A 103 -3.88 -0.03 19.97
N TYR A 104 -3.97 1.26 19.63
CA TYR A 104 -5.10 2.09 20.03
C TYR A 104 -6.40 1.56 19.46
N LYS A 105 -6.43 1.24 18.16
CA LYS A 105 -7.60 0.67 17.47
C LYS A 105 -8.08 -0.59 18.18
N LYS A 106 -7.18 -1.53 18.48
CA LYS A 106 -7.50 -2.76 19.23
C LYS A 106 -8.05 -2.49 20.64
N SER A 107 -7.64 -1.39 21.27
CA SER A 107 -8.14 -1.02 22.61
C SER A 107 -9.50 -0.32 22.60
N VAL A 108 -9.87 0.31 21.48
CA VAL A 108 -11.10 1.11 21.34
C VAL A 108 -12.20 0.35 20.61
N GLU A 109 -11.85 -0.52 19.66
CA GLU A 109 -12.79 -1.48 19.10
C GLU A 109 -12.99 -2.61 20.11
N PRO A 110 -14.18 -2.74 20.73
CA PRO A 110 -14.48 -3.98 21.43
C PRO A 110 -14.48 -5.12 20.40
N GLU A 111 -13.98 -6.30 20.78
CA GLU A 111 -14.01 -7.56 19.99
C GLU A 111 -15.41 -7.92 19.44
N ASN A 112 -16.46 -7.21 19.84
CA ASN A 112 -17.85 -7.46 19.46
C ASN A 112 -18.33 -6.75 18.19
N SER A 113 -17.57 -5.84 17.56
CA SER A 113 -18.09 -5.10 16.40
C SER A 113 -18.34 -6.01 15.18
N ASP A 114 -17.49 -7.01 14.96
CA ASP A 114 -17.70 -8.00 13.90
C ASP A 114 -18.88 -8.92 14.23
N SER A 115 -19.05 -9.33 15.50
CA SER A 115 -20.20 -10.12 15.91
C SER A 115 -21.52 -9.34 15.83
N GLU A 116 -21.51 -8.04 16.09
CA GLU A 116 -22.69 -7.19 15.99
C GLU A 116 -23.04 -6.90 14.53
N ASN A 117 -22.04 -6.65 13.68
CA ASN A 117 -22.22 -6.55 12.23
C ASN A 117 -22.73 -7.86 11.62
N GLU A 118 -22.18 -9.01 12.02
CA GLU A 118 -22.67 -10.33 11.62
C GLU A 118 -24.10 -10.58 12.09
N ARG A 119 -24.46 -10.19 13.32
CA ARG A 119 -25.84 -10.27 13.81
C ARG A 119 -26.79 -9.38 13.01
N ILE A 120 -26.36 -8.19 12.63
CA ILE A 120 -27.15 -7.28 11.77
C ILE A 120 -27.34 -7.93 10.40
N ILE A 121 -26.27 -8.42 9.76
CA ILE A 121 -26.33 -9.11 8.46
C ILE A 121 -27.23 -10.33 8.53
N GLU A 122 -27.11 -11.17 9.55
CA GLU A 122 -27.98 -12.34 9.75
C GLU A 122 -29.45 -11.94 9.95
N SER A 123 -29.70 -10.87 10.69
CA SER A 123 -31.06 -10.38 10.92
C SER A 123 -31.68 -9.83 9.62
N GLU A 124 -30.89 -9.15 8.80
CA GLU A 124 -31.30 -8.68 7.48
C GLU A 124 -31.56 -9.86 6.55
N LEU A 125 -30.66 -10.84 6.45
CA LEU A 125 -30.84 -12.06 5.65
C LEU A 125 -32.10 -12.85 6.08
N LYS A 126 -32.35 -12.98 7.39
CA LYS A 126 -33.57 -13.62 7.92
C LYS A 126 -34.82 -12.83 7.53
N SER A 127 -34.78 -11.49 7.63
CA SER A 127 -35.90 -10.63 7.23
C SER A 127 -36.15 -10.66 5.72
N GLN A 128 -35.09 -10.84 4.92
CA GLN A 128 -35.14 -10.85 3.47
C GLN A 128 -35.72 -12.17 2.93
N LYS A 129 -35.43 -13.32 3.57
CA LYS A 129 -36.00 -14.63 3.19
C LYS A 129 -37.54 -14.66 3.19
N THR A 130 -38.19 -13.85 4.02
CA THR A 130 -39.65 -13.82 4.17
C THR A 130 -40.34 -12.69 3.40
N LYS A 131 -39.58 -11.73 2.85
CA LYS A 131 -40.13 -10.62 2.06
C LYS A 131 -40.57 -11.11 0.68
N ARG A 132 -41.83 -10.86 0.31
CA ARG A 132 -42.32 -11.00 -1.08
C ARG A 132 -41.82 -9.81 -1.90
N PHE A 133 -41.60 -10.04 -3.19
CA PHE A 133 -41.06 -9.04 -4.13
C PHE A 133 -41.80 -7.69 -4.03
N ASN A 134 -41.07 -6.64 -3.66
CA ASN A 134 -41.57 -5.27 -3.58
C ASN A 134 -40.81 -4.41 -4.61
N THR A 135 -41.52 -3.92 -5.63
CA THR A 135 -40.93 -3.14 -6.74
C THR A 135 -40.35 -1.78 -6.31
N ARG A 136 -40.71 -1.27 -5.12
CA ARG A 136 -40.12 -0.05 -4.55
C ARG A 136 -38.68 -0.23 -4.08
N ASP A 137 -38.34 -1.39 -3.53
CA ASP A 137 -37.05 -1.61 -2.86
C ASP A 137 -35.94 -2.06 -3.82
N LYS A 138 -36.24 -2.18 -5.13
CA LYS A 138 -35.32 -2.61 -6.21
C LYS A 138 -34.50 -3.86 -5.86
N TRP A 139 -35.04 -4.72 -5.01
CA TRP A 139 -34.36 -5.94 -4.56
C TRP A 139 -35.01 -7.17 -5.21
N LEU A 140 -34.18 -7.99 -5.85
CA LEU A 140 -34.54 -9.29 -6.39
C LEU A 140 -33.82 -10.37 -5.57
N PRO A 141 -34.53 -11.33 -4.95
CA PRO A 141 -33.89 -12.51 -4.41
C PRO A 141 -33.32 -13.33 -5.57
N LEU A 142 -31.99 -13.42 -5.66
CA LEU A 142 -31.31 -14.35 -6.56
C LEU A 142 -31.27 -15.71 -5.86
N HIS A 143 -31.96 -16.70 -6.45
CA HIS A 143 -31.93 -18.10 -6.00
C HIS A 143 -30.62 -18.79 -6.40
#